data_AF-A0AAV7J4W5-F1
#
_entry.id   AF-A0AAV7J4W5-F1
#
_cell.length_a   1.000
_cell.length_b   1.000
_cell.length_c   1.000
_cell.angle_alpha   90.00
_cell.angle_beta   90.00
_cell.angle_gamma   90.00
#
_symmetry.space_group_name_H-M   'P 1'
#
loop_
_entity.id
_entity.type
_entity.pdbx_description
1 polymer ?
#
loop_
_entity_poly.entity_id
_entity_poly.type
_entity_poly.pdbx_seq_one_letter_code
_entity_poly.pdbx_strand_id
1 'polypeptide(L)'
;MTPTNKTSDSLEQMSKNDTLKLRERHIGQSCKLFYRSNPLKIVKASGQYMYNERGERYLDCINNVAHVGHCHPEVVKAGQEQMAFLSTNNRFLHDNLVVCAQRLTSLLPEPLSVCFLVNSGSEANDLALRLAEAHTGNRDVIAIDHAYHGHLTSLIDISPYKFNQLKNGKKEWVHVVRIQTPLTYTI
;
A
#
# COMPACT_ATOMS: atom_id res chain seq x y z
N MET A 1 -39.92 28.93 -9.51
CA MET A 1 -38.67 28.41 -10.11
C MET A 1 -37.73 28.04 -8.98
N THR A 2 -37.58 26.76 -8.72
CA THR A 2 -36.64 26.24 -7.72
C THR A 2 -35.22 26.46 -8.22
N PRO A 3 -34.30 27.03 -7.43
CA PRO A 3 -32.90 27.08 -7.82
C PRO A 3 -32.36 25.66 -7.81
N THR A 4 -31.91 25.19 -8.97
CA THR A 4 -31.14 23.97 -9.11
C THR A 4 -29.80 24.17 -8.39
N ASN A 5 -29.67 23.59 -7.20
CA ASN A 5 -28.40 23.44 -6.50
C ASN A 5 -27.45 22.65 -7.40
N LYS A 6 -26.58 23.34 -8.15
CA LYS A 6 -25.36 22.74 -8.70
C LYS A 6 -24.42 22.48 -7.54
N THR A 7 -24.58 21.35 -6.87
CA THR A 7 -23.50 20.77 -6.07
C THR A 7 -22.48 20.16 -7.04
N SER A 8 -21.40 20.87 -7.37
CA SER A 8 -20.28 20.24 -8.10
C SER A 8 -18.91 20.78 -7.67
N ASP A 9 -18.62 20.73 -6.37
CA ASP A 9 -17.26 20.88 -5.82
C ASP A 9 -16.53 19.53 -5.74
N SER A 10 -16.66 18.70 -6.79
CA SER A 10 -15.89 17.45 -6.89
C SER A 10 -14.62 17.72 -7.68
N LEU A 11 -13.46 17.37 -7.11
CA LEU A 11 -12.19 17.37 -7.84
C LEU A 11 -12.21 16.40 -9.03
N GLU A 12 -13.03 15.34 -8.93
CA GLU A 12 -13.29 14.38 -10.00
C GLU A 12 -14.38 14.90 -10.94
N GLN A 13 -14.01 15.29 -12.16
CA GLN A 13 -14.88 15.98 -13.12
C GLN A 13 -15.45 15.06 -14.22
N MET A 14 -14.76 13.98 -14.57
CA MET A 14 -15.16 13.11 -15.69
C MET A 14 -16.37 12.21 -15.36
N SER A 15 -17.13 11.79 -16.36
CA SER A 15 -18.11 10.70 -16.18
C SER A 15 -17.41 9.36 -15.90
N LYS A 16 -18.08 8.43 -15.23
CA LYS A 16 -17.55 7.07 -14.99
C LYS A 16 -17.17 6.35 -16.29
N ASN A 17 -17.99 6.49 -17.34
CA ASN A 17 -17.74 5.84 -18.64
C ASN A 17 -16.51 6.42 -19.33
N ASP A 18 -16.31 7.74 -19.29
CA ASP A 18 -15.13 8.36 -19.90
C ASP A 18 -13.86 8.03 -19.11
N THR A 19 -13.94 7.98 -17.77
CA THR A 19 -12.84 7.50 -16.92
C THR A 19 -12.44 6.07 -17.28
N LEU A 20 -13.40 5.17 -17.48
CA LEU A 20 -13.12 3.78 -17.87
C LEU A 20 -12.46 3.69 -19.25
N LYS A 21 -12.98 4.39 -20.26
CA LYS A 21 -12.40 4.42 -21.61
C LYS A 21 -10.95 4.91 -21.60
N LEU A 22 -10.66 6.01 -20.89
CA LEU A 22 -9.28 6.50 -20.79
C LEU A 22 -8.39 5.55 -20.00
N ARG A 23 -8.90 4.93 -18.93
CA ARG A 23 -8.14 3.93 -18.17
C ARG A 23 -7.75 2.74 -19.03
N GLU A 24 -8.67 2.20 -19.83
CA GLU A 24 -8.40 1.07 -20.73
C GLU A 24 -7.31 1.40 -21.76
N ARG A 25 -7.27 2.66 -22.20
CA ARG A 25 -6.28 3.14 -23.17
C ARG A 25 -4.91 3.46 -22.55
N HIS A 26 -4.89 3.97 -21.33
CA HIS A 26 -3.70 4.62 -20.76
C HIS A 26 -3.10 3.93 -19.53
N ILE A 27 -3.81 3.00 -18.89
CA ILE A 27 -3.34 2.30 -17.69
C ILE A 27 -3.11 0.83 -18.00
N GLY A 28 -1.99 0.29 -17.51
CA GLY A 28 -1.61 -1.11 -17.71
C GLY A 28 -2.70 -2.08 -17.19
N GLN A 29 -2.99 -3.11 -17.99
CA GLN A 29 -4.03 -4.10 -17.70
C GLN A 29 -3.75 -4.96 -16.45
N SER A 30 -2.50 -4.95 -15.96
CA SER A 30 -2.12 -5.56 -14.68
C SER A 30 -2.70 -4.82 -13.47
N CYS A 31 -3.04 -3.54 -13.59
CA CYS A 31 -3.69 -2.72 -12.55
C CYS A 31 -5.20 -2.98 -12.52
N LYS A 32 -5.58 -4.13 -11.96
CA LYS A 32 -6.98 -4.60 -11.90
C LYS A 32 -7.87 -3.67 -11.07
N LEU A 33 -9.11 -3.50 -11.52
CA LEU A 33 -10.17 -2.84 -10.77
C LEU A 33 -10.89 -3.83 -9.85
N PHE A 34 -11.34 -3.36 -8.70
CA PHE A 34 -12.40 -4.04 -7.94
C PHE A 34 -13.72 -3.98 -8.72
N TYR A 35 -14.58 -4.97 -8.51
CA TYR A 35 -15.91 -5.08 -9.14
C TYR A 35 -15.86 -4.94 -10.67
N ARG A 36 -15.07 -5.79 -11.34
CA ARG A 36 -14.73 -5.67 -12.78
C ARG A 36 -15.93 -5.44 -13.72
N SER A 37 -17.07 -6.06 -13.45
CA SER A 37 -18.28 -5.90 -14.26
C SER A 37 -18.94 -4.52 -14.12
N ASN A 38 -18.84 -3.90 -12.94
CA ASN A 38 -19.38 -2.58 -12.67
C ASN A 38 -18.49 -1.82 -11.65
N PRO A 39 -17.31 -1.32 -12.08
CA PRO A 39 -16.35 -0.74 -11.15
C PRO A 39 -16.91 0.47 -10.41
N LEU A 40 -16.56 0.65 -9.13
CA LEU A 40 -16.97 1.83 -8.36
C LEU A 40 -16.12 3.04 -8.74
N LYS A 41 -16.75 4.18 -9.01
CA LYS A 41 -16.05 5.47 -9.11
C LYS A 41 -16.22 6.21 -7.79
N ILE A 42 -15.22 6.10 -6.92
CA ILE A 42 -15.19 6.83 -5.64
C ILE A 42 -14.65 8.23 -5.90
N VAL A 43 -15.35 9.25 -5.41
CA VAL A 43 -15.01 10.68 -5.64
C VAL A 43 -14.74 11.44 -4.35
N LYS A 44 -15.13 10.89 -3.20
CA LYS A 44 -14.90 11.48 -1.88
C LYS A 44 -14.79 10.38 -0.83
N ALA A 45 -14.02 10.63 0.22
CA ALA A 45 -13.95 9.76 1.38
C ALA A 45 -13.74 10.58 2.67
N SER A 46 -14.18 10.04 3.81
CA SER A 46 -13.97 10.63 5.13
C SER A 46 -14.19 9.58 6.22
N GLY A 47 -13.24 9.46 7.14
CA GLY A 47 -13.28 8.45 8.20
C GLY A 47 -13.37 7.04 7.61
N GLN A 48 -14.34 6.25 8.05
CA GLN A 48 -14.59 4.90 7.53
C GLN A 48 -15.45 4.83 6.25
N TYR A 49 -15.79 5.97 5.64
CA TYR A 49 -16.74 6.02 4.52
C TYR A 49 -16.12 6.50 3.22
N MET A 50 -16.57 5.91 2.12
CA MET A 50 -16.33 6.34 0.75
C MET A 50 -17.65 6.72 0.07
N TYR A 51 -17.61 7.63 -0.89
CA TYR A 51 -18.78 8.13 -1.62
C TYR A 51 -18.52 8.05 -3.11
N ASN A 52 -19.48 7.51 -3.87
CA ASN A 52 -19.37 7.45 -5.31
C ASN A 52 -19.84 8.74 -6.01
N GLU A 53 -19.77 8.78 -7.33
CA GLU A 53 -20.15 9.91 -8.16
C GLU A 53 -21.64 10.32 -8.05
N ARG A 54 -22.50 9.43 -7.54
CA ARG A 54 -23.91 9.69 -7.26
C ARG A 54 -24.18 10.12 -5.81
N GLY A 55 -23.14 10.22 -4.99
CA GLY A 55 -23.25 10.53 -3.56
C GLY A 55 -23.64 9.33 -2.69
N GLU A 56 -23.70 8.12 -3.24
CA GLU A 56 -24.00 6.91 -2.47
C GLU A 56 -22.82 6.60 -1.53
N ARG A 57 -23.13 6.35 -0.26
CA ARG A 57 -22.15 6.10 0.81
C ARG A 57 -21.89 4.61 0.98
N TYR A 58 -20.60 4.25 1.07
CA TYR A 58 -20.11 2.90 1.30
C TYR A 58 -19.30 2.87 2.60
N LEU A 59 -19.56 1.89 3.46
CA LEU A 59 -18.67 1.56 4.58
C LEU A 59 -17.45 0.81 4.02
N ASP A 60 -16.25 1.29 4.35
CA ASP A 60 -15.01 0.69 3.88
C ASP A 60 -14.50 -0.36 4.86
N CYS A 61 -14.61 -1.64 4.46
CA CYS A 61 -14.10 -2.78 5.22
C CYS A 61 -12.90 -3.45 4.53
N ILE A 62 -12.27 -2.79 3.55
CA ILE A 62 -11.22 -3.39 2.71
C ILE A 62 -9.89 -2.63 2.86
N ASN A 63 -9.92 -1.30 2.92
CA ASN A 63 -8.68 -0.52 2.92
C ASN A 63 -7.98 -0.58 4.28
N ASN A 64 -6.77 -1.15 4.28
CA ASN A 64 -5.85 -1.13 5.40
C ASN A 64 -4.89 0.08 5.38
N VAL A 65 -4.82 0.81 4.26
CA VAL A 65 -3.92 1.97 4.08
C VAL A 65 -4.37 3.17 4.89
N ALA A 66 -5.67 3.47 4.89
CA ALA A 66 -6.26 4.59 5.61
C ALA A 66 -6.47 4.23 7.10
N HIS A 67 -5.37 3.94 7.81
CA HIS A 67 -5.42 3.37 9.16
C HIS A 67 -6.15 4.24 10.19
N VAL A 68 -6.00 5.57 10.08
CA VAL A 68 -6.71 6.56 10.90
C VAL A 68 -7.97 7.11 10.22
N GLY A 69 -8.51 6.38 9.25
CA GLY A 69 -9.61 6.81 8.41
C GLY A 69 -9.20 7.69 7.23
N HIS A 70 -10.06 7.72 6.21
CA HIS A 70 -9.87 8.50 5.00
C HIS A 70 -9.81 10.00 5.31
N CYS A 71 -8.83 10.67 4.71
CA CYS A 71 -8.67 12.12 4.78
C CYS A 71 -8.65 12.68 6.21
N HIS A 72 -7.99 12.00 7.15
CA HIS A 72 -7.91 12.45 8.55
C HIS A 72 -7.35 13.88 8.62
N PRO A 73 -8.08 14.85 9.21
CA PRO A 73 -7.79 16.27 9.06
C PRO A 73 -6.41 16.67 9.59
N GLU A 74 -5.96 16.07 10.69
CA GLU A 74 -4.64 16.35 11.26
C GLU A 74 -3.50 15.85 10.36
N VAL A 75 -3.67 14.69 9.70
CA VAL A 75 -2.65 14.13 8.79
C VAL A 75 -2.57 14.98 7.52
N VAL A 76 -3.72 15.35 6.96
CA VAL A 76 -3.79 16.21 5.78
C VAL A 76 -3.14 17.56 6.05
N LYS A 77 -3.50 18.20 7.17
CA LYS A 77 -2.93 19.50 7.57
C LYS A 77 -1.41 19.42 7.74
N ALA A 78 -0.91 18.45 8.50
CA ALA A 78 0.54 18.30 8.73
C ALA A 78 1.32 18.08 7.42
N GLY A 79 0.78 17.27 6.51
CA GLY A 79 1.38 17.04 5.19
C GLY A 79 1.40 18.31 4.33
N GLN A 80 0.29 19.04 4.27
CA GLN A 80 0.19 20.29 3.52
C GLN A 80 1.15 21.36 4.05
N GLU A 81 1.20 21.56 5.36
CA GLU A 81 2.10 22.54 6.00
C GLU A 81 3.57 22.24 5.70
N GLN A 82 3.99 20.99 5.86
CA GLN A 82 5.38 20.61 5.58
C GLN A 82 5.71 20.72 4.09
N MET A 83 4.82 20.27 3.19
CA MET A 83 5.06 20.34 1.75
C MET A 83 5.13 21.77 1.21
N ALA A 84 4.35 22.70 1.79
CA ALA A 84 4.40 24.12 1.43
C ALA A 84 5.69 24.80 1.92
N PHE A 85 6.31 24.27 2.98
CA PHE A 85 7.53 24.83 3.58
C PHE A 85 8.81 24.23 3.00
N LEU A 86 8.93 22.90 2.94
CA LEU A 86 10.12 22.19 2.50
C LEU A 86 9.80 20.75 2.04
N SER A 87 10.25 20.42 0.82
CA SER A 87 10.27 19.06 0.28
C SER A 87 11.63 18.77 -0.35
N THR A 88 12.46 17.95 0.31
CA THR A 88 13.82 17.63 -0.13
C THR A 88 14.21 16.21 0.26
N ASN A 89 15.37 15.75 -0.23
CA ASN A 89 15.90 14.42 0.09
C ASN A 89 16.56 14.38 1.49
N ASN A 90 16.77 13.17 2.00
CA ASN A 90 17.31 12.91 3.34
C ASN A 90 18.82 13.15 3.50
N ARG A 91 19.52 13.76 2.52
CA ARG A 91 20.94 14.12 2.65
C ARG A 91 21.14 15.46 3.33
N PHE A 92 20.10 16.29 3.39
CA PHE A 92 20.09 17.52 4.18
C PHE A 92 19.54 17.25 5.58
N LEU A 93 20.01 18.00 6.57
CA LEU A 93 19.56 17.87 7.94
C LEU A 93 18.17 18.49 8.10
N HIS A 94 17.24 17.75 8.71
CA HIS A 94 15.91 18.22 9.08
C HIS A 94 15.33 17.40 10.24
N ASP A 95 14.67 18.07 11.18
CA ASP A 95 14.25 17.49 12.46
C ASP A 95 13.22 16.37 12.30
N ASN A 96 12.27 16.53 11.36
CA ASN A 96 11.15 15.60 11.18
C ASN A 96 11.61 14.15 10.94
N LEU A 97 12.74 13.93 10.25
CA LEU A 97 13.28 12.60 10.02
C LEU A 97 13.73 11.94 11.32
N VAL A 98 14.49 12.67 12.15
CA VAL A 98 15.04 12.16 13.41
C VAL A 98 13.92 11.97 14.44
N VAL A 99 12.97 12.90 14.52
CA VAL A 99 11.80 12.80 15.40
C VAL A 99 10.92 11.61 14.99
N CYS A 100 10.70 11.38 13.70
CA CYS A 100 9.97 10.22 13.20
C CYS A 100 10.69 8.91 13.59
N ALA A 101 11.99 8.82 13.31
CA ALA A 101 12.82 7.66 13.66
C ALA A 101 12.76 7.36 15.16
N GLN A 102 12.96 8.37 16.01
CA GLN A 102 12.91 8.23 17.46
C GLN A 102 11.55 7.74 17.96
N ARG A 103 10.45 8.29 17.45
CA ARG A 103 9.10 7.88 17.82
C ARG A 103 8.79 6.45 17.39
N LEU A 104 9.30 6.02 16.24
CA LEU A 104 9.11 4.64 15.76
C LEU A 104 9.90 3.65 16.63
N THR A 105 11.17 3.93 16.88
CA THR A 105 12.03 3.02 17.64
C THR A 105 11.64 2.96 19.12
N SER A 106 11.04 4.02 19.69
CA SER A 106 10.52 3.97 21.06
C SER A 106 9.32 3.05 21.25
N LEU A 107 8.71 2.54 20.15
CA LEU A 107 7.62 1.56 20.20
C LEU A 107 8.12 0.11 20.02
N LEU A 108 9.44 -0.08 19.83
CA LEU A 108 10.04 -1.38 19.58
C LEU A 108 10.92 -1.82 20.78
N PRO A 109 11.25 -3.11 20.90
CA PRO A 109 12.25 -3.59 21.86
C PRO A 109 13.61 -2.91 21.67
N GLU A 110 14.38 -2.78 22.75
CA GLU A 110 15.66 -2.03 22.79
C GLU A 110 16.65 -2.34 21.65
N PRO A 111 16.83 -3.61 21.21
CA PRO A 111 17.73 -3.90 20.09
C PRO A 111 17.32 -3.30 18.74
N LEU A 112 16.05 -2.89 18.57
CA LEU A 112 15.51 -2.32 17.34
C LEU A 112 15.52 -0.78 17.40
N SER A 113 16.72 -0.21 17.43
CA SER A 113 16.97 1.22 17.71
C SER A 113 17.32 2.07 16.48
N VAL A 114 17.47 1.47 15.29
CA VAL A 114 17.83 2.15 14.04
C VAL A 114 16.83 1.81 12.95
N CYS A 115 16.38 2.81 12.17
CA CYS A 115 15.44 2.62 11.08
C CYS A 115 15.98 3.13 9.73
N PHE A 116 15.63 2.43 8.65
CA PHE A 116 15.69 2.94 7.29
C PHE A 116 14.28 3.32 6.85
N LEU A 117 14.09 4.56 6.40
CA LEU A 117 12.82 4.98 5.80
C LEU A 117 12.85 4.79 4.28
N VAL A 118 11.79 4.16 3.77
CA VAL A 118 11.56 3.85 2.36
C VAL A 118 10.09 4.13 2.02
N ASN A 119 9.74 4.07 0.73
CA ASN A 119 8.45 4.54 0.23
C ASN A 119 7.43 3.41 0.04
N SER A 120 7.81 2.15 0.24
CA SER A 120 6.89 1.03 0.15
C SER A 120 7.34 -0.18 0.98
N GLY A 121 6.39 -1.06 1.29
CA GLY A 121 6.70 -2.36 1.90
C GLY A 121 7.57 -3.26 1.00
N SER A 122 7.54 -3.07 -0.32
CA SER A 122 8.44 -3.79 -1.23
C SER A 122 9.88 -3.28 -1.08
N GLU A 123 10.10 -1.96 -1.09
CA GLU A 123 11.45 -1.43 -0.82
C GLU A 123 11.98 -1.85 0.56
N ALA A 124 11.10 -1.90 1.57
CA ALA A 124 11.47 -2.32 2.92
C ALA A 124 11.96 -3.77 2.97
N ASN A 125 11.18 -4.70 2.38
CA ASN A 125 11.54 -6.11 2.36
C ASN A 125 12.77 -6.38 1.48
N ASP A 126 12.93 -5.67 0.36
CA ASP A 126 14.11 -5.81 -0.50
C ASP A 126 15.38 -5.36 0.23
N LEU A 127 15.31 -4.22 0.93
CA LEU A 127 16.41 -3.75 1.78
C LEU A 127 16.68 -4.74 2.92
N ALA A 128 15.65 -5.31 3.55
CA ALA A 128 15.82 -6.29 4.61
C ALA A 128 16.56 -7.55 4.11
N LEU A 129 16.23 -8.07 2.93
CA LEU A 129 16.96 -9.19 2.31
C LEU A 129 18.42 -8.82 2.07
N ARG A 130 18.68 -7.62 1.53
CA ARG A 130 20.05 -7.15 1.29
C ARG A 130 20.87 -7.01 2.57
N LEU A 131 20.26 -6.50 3.65
CA LEU A 131 20.93 -6.37 4.95
C LEU A 131 21.21 -7.74 5.57
N ALA A 132 20.27 -8.68 5.48
CA ALA A 132 20.45 -10.05 5.99
C ALA A 132 21.57 -10.78 5.23
N GLU A 133 21.59 -10.69 3.89
CA GLU A 133 22.65 -11.28 3.07
C GLU A 133 24.01 -10.64 3.40
N ALA A 134 24.08 -9.31 3.52
CA ALA A 134 25.32 -8.62 3.87
C ALA A 134 25.85 -8.98 5.27
N HIS A 135 24.96 -9.23 6.24
CA HIS A 135 25.34 -9.62 7.59
C HIS A 135 25.74 -11.10 7.70
N THR A 136 25.01 -11.98 7.02
CA THR A 136 25.16 -13.43 7.20
C THR A 136 26.04 -14.09 6.14
N GLY A 137 26.24 -13.46 4.98
CA GLY A 137 26.84 -14.07 3.78
C GLY A 137 25.95 -15.13 3.11
N ASN A 138 24.70 -15.30 3.55
CA ASN A 138 23.79 -16.33 3.08
C ASN A 138 22.65 -15.75 2.25
N ARG A 139 22.23 -16.50 1.23
CA ARG A 139 21.13 -16.12 0.30
C ARG A 139 19.87 -16.94 0.47
N ASP A 140 19.93 -18.00 1.28
CA ASP A 140 18.80 -18.88 1.51
C ASP A 140 17.69 -18.15 2.27
N VAL A 141 16.45 -18.29 1.79
CA VAL A 141 15.27 -17.67 2.39
C VAL A 141 14.24 -18.73 2.72
N ILE A 142 13.69 -18.67 3.92
CA ILE A 142 12.54 -19.48 4.34
C ILE A 142 11.29 -18.61 4.28
N ALA A 143 10.27 -19.02 3.52
CA ALA A 143 8.99 -18.34 3.40
C ALA A 143 7.83 -19.27 3.79
N ILE A 144 6.76 -18.70 4.33
CA ILE A 144 5.54 -19.45 4.66
C ILE A 144 4.71 -19.62 3.37
N ASP A 145 4.05 -20.77 3.21
CA ASP A 145 3.13 -20.99 2.09
C ASP A 145 2.06 -19.87 2.03
N HIS A 146 1.63 -19.52 0.82
CA HIS A 146 0.75 -18.37 0.54
C HIS A 146 1.29 -16.97 0.93
N ALA A 147 2.53 -16.83 1.39
CA ALA A 147 3.08 -15.51 1.73
C ALA A 147 3.24 -14.59 0.51
N TYR A 148 3.09 -13.29 0.78
CA TYR A 148 3.31 -12.20 -0.16
C TYR A 148 4.23 -11.15 0.46
N HIS A 149 5.39 -10.92 -0.14
CA HIS A 149 6.41 -10.01 0.37
C HIS A 149 6.58 -8.74 -0.48
N GLY A 150 5.97 -8.68 -1.66
CA GLY A 150 6.05 -7.49 -2.52
C GLY A 150 6.05 -7.82 -4.00
N HIS A 151 6.37 -6.81 -4.82
CA HIS A 151 6.29 -6.89 -6.27
C HIS A 151 7.61 -6.64 -7.00
N LEU A 152 8.70 -6.36 -6.28
CA LEU A 152 10.05 -6.37 -6.85
C LEU A 152 10.46 -7.80 -7.20
N THR A 153 11.35 -7.99 -8.17
CA THR A 153 11.77 -9.32 -8.64
C THR A 153 12.28 -10.20 -7.49
N SER A 154 13.15 -9.65 -6.63
CA SER A 154 13.67 -10.30 -5.42
C SER A 154 12.56 -10.82 -4.49
N LEU A 155 11.47 -10.06 -4.39
CA LEU A 155 10.34 -10.37 -3.50
C LEU A 155 9.34 -11.31 -4.15
N ILE A 156 9.15 -11.22 -5.46
CA ILE A 156 8.38 -12.18 -6.24
C ILE A 156 9.00 -13.57 -6.10
N ASP A 157 10.33 -13.66 -6.20
CA ASP A 157 11.07 -14.91 -6.10
C ASP A 157 10.90 -15.60 -4.73
N ILE A 158 10.65 -14.85 -3.66
CA ILE A 158 10.41 -15.37 -2.30
C ILE A 158 8.93 -15.40 -1.89
N SER A 159 7.99 -15.06 -2.78
CA SER A 159 6.55 -15.02 -2.47
C SER A 159 5.79 -16.19 -3.11
N PRO A 160 5.43 -17.26 -2.36
CA PRO A 160 4.66 -18.38 -2.91
C PRO A 160 3.35 -17.95 -3.56
N TYR A 161 2.70 -16.92 -3.02
CA TYR A 161 1.51 -16.34 -3.63
C TYR A 161 1.73 -15.86 -5.08
N LYS A 162 2.95 -15.43 -5.42
CA LYS A 162 3.30 -14.89 -6.74
C LYS A 162 3.98 -15.90 -7.63
N PHE A 163 5.11 -16.50 -7.22
CA PHE A 163 5.89 -17.33 -8.13
C PHE A 163 5.17 -18.61 -8.58
N ASN A 164 4.20 -19.12 -7.81
CA ASN A 164 3.36 -20.25 -8.21
C ASN A 164 2.46 -19.93 -9.42
N GLN A 165 2.23 -18.65 -9.72
CA GLN A 165 1.49 -18.19 -10.89
C GLN A 165 2.40 -17.88 -12.08
N LEU A 166 3.73 -17.97 -11.90
CA LEU A 166 4.72 -17.64 -12.91
C LEU A 166 5.37 -18.92 -13.47
N LYS A 167 5.78 -18.88 -14.74
CA LYS A 167 6.42 -20.02 -15.40
C LYS A 167 7.73 -20.46 -14.74
N ASN A 168 8.47 -19.51 -14.16
CA ASN A 168 9.79 -19.77 -13.58
C ASN A 168 9.75 -20.43 -12.20
N GLY A 169 8.56 -20.48 -11.55
CA GLY A 169 8.35 -21.17 -10.28
C GLY A 169 9.24 -20.71 -9.13
N LYS A 170 9.34 -21.58 -8.11
CA LYS A 170 10.17 -21.39 -6.91
C LYS A 170 11.66 -21.48 -7.27
N LYS A 171 12.48 -20.59 -6.71
CA LYS A 171 13.95 -20.69 -6.82
C LYS A 171 14.51 -21.78 -5.91
N GLU A 172 15.71 -22.28 -6.22
CA GLU A 172 16.38 -23.34 -5.45
C GLU A 172 16.71 -22.91 -4.01
N TRP A 173 17.20 -21.68 -3.83
CA TRP A 173 17.56 -21.07 -2.54
C TRP A 173 16.35 -20.60 -1.71
N VAL A 174 15.11 -20.87 -2.17
CA VAL A 174 13.89 -20.52 -1.45
C VAL A 174 13.25 -21.78 -0.88
N HIS A 175 13.09 -21.82 0.44
CA HIS A 175 12.50 -22.92 1.18
C HIS A 175 11.10 -22.54 1.63
N VAL A 176 10.07 -23.31 1.23
CA VAL A 176 8.68 -23.00 1.59
C VAL A 176 8.23 -23.92 2.71
N VAL A 177 7.83 -23.31 3.84
CA VAL A 177 7.28 -24.02 4.99
C VAL A 177 5.75 -23.92 4.94
N ARG A 178 5.10 -25.09 4.94
CA ARG A 178 3.65 -25.17 5.11
C ARG A 178 3.32 -25.14 6.58
N ILE A 179 2.54 -24.16 6.99
CA ILE A 179 1.93 -24.14 8.32
C ILE A 179 0.59 -24.85 8.20
N GLN A 180 0.37 -25.91 8.99
CA GLN A 180 -0.96 -26.46 9.17
C GLN A 180 -1.83 -25.37 9.78
N THR A 181 -2.81 -24.86 9.03
CA THR A 181 -3.83 -24.01 9.61
C THR A 181 -4.60 -24.83 10.65
N PRO A 182 -4.63 -24.41 11.92
CA PRO A 182 -5.61 -24.96 12.83
C PRO A 182 -6.98 -24.54 12.30
N LEU A 183 -7.80 -25.52 11.92
CA LEU A 183 -9.24 -25.41 11.66
C LEU A 183 -9.64 -24.84 10.29
N THR A 184 -9.73 -25.72 9.29
CA THR A 184 -10.78 -25.60 8.27
C THR A 184 -12.12 -25.88 8.94
N TYR A 185 -12.77 -24.85 9.51
CA TYR A 185 -14.22 -24.89 9.61
C TYR A 185 -14.76 -24.66 8.21
N THR A 186 -15.17 -25.75 7.56
CA THR A 186 -16.11 -25.68 6.45
C THR A 186 -17.38 -25.02 6.99
N ILE A 187 -17.64 -23.78 6.55
CA ILE A 187 -18.94 -23.13 6.69
C ILE A 187 -19.77 -23.46 5.45
#